data_AF-A0A8B9KRJ5-F1
#
_entry.id   AF-A0A8B9KRJ5-F1
#
_cell.length_a   1.000
_cell.length_b   1.000
_cell.length_c   1.000
_cell.angle_alpha   90.00
_cell.angle_beta   90.00
_cell.angle_gamma   90.00
#
_symmetry.space_group_name_H-M   'P 1'
#
loop_
_entity.id
_entity.type
_entity.pdbx_description
1 polymer ?
#
loop_
_entity_poly.entity_id
_entity_poly.type
_entity_poly.pdbx_seq_one_letter_code
_entity_poly.pdbx_strand_id
1 'polypeptide(L)'
;MKVEVREGTAKKLSDDVLPKELAHRKAELKQRQETYRWIAWAPGIPKCIDAKTEAELPQDDRFANEKRSDFEGSLHYALLELSLKKLAIRFGKSWNDLDDFKRIFWKLRSPIAEYAMEHWKEDWFFGYQFMNGSNPRMIQKVTKLPTNFPVSGDMVQAFLSPNTTLDKELKAGNVYLVDHGIVDGIPANVIRNMQQYIAAPMCLLYEHPESGLIPIAIQLEQNPGKDTPIFLPNDPPLAWLLAKMWVRHAEFQVFQLLSHLLRTHLVVEVICVSTLRHLPAVHPIYKLLTPHLKYTLEINCRGRTQLISPEGIFKRVVSTGGTGLLVLAQREYKILTYRSLQPTYDFLDRGVTKLKKYFYRDYSLMLWDAIHKYVSSMVSLYYSSDSEVQQDSELQAWIKDIVDEGFVDVPEFGQFPKQINIIVVIFISTAQHAATNNGQFDWCAWVPNTPCTMRQPPPNDKDAVTMGLIMDTLPDISQSCVQMAITWHLGRAQPDAIPMGQYAEQFFTEPEALQAIESFRQDLKDIDEQIVKQNEGLELQYLYLCPSRIENSITI
;
A
#
# COMPACT_ATOMS: atom_id res chain seq x y z
N MET A 1 -8.85 -35.91 -15.71
CA MET A 1 -9.44 -35.29 -14.51
C MET A 1 -10.92 -35.07 -14.78
N LYS A 2 -11.82 -35.56 -13.93
CA LYS A 2 -13.26 -35.29 -14.08
C LYS A 2 -13.58 -34.07 -13.21
N VAL A 3 -14.01 -32.97 -13.83
CA VAL A 3 -14.45 -31.76 -13.12
C VAL A 3 -15.97 -31.78 -13.10
N GLU A 4 -16.56 -31.63 -11.93
CA GLU A 4 -18.00 -31.46 -11.76
C GLU A 4 -18.28 -29.98 -11.50
N VAL A 5 -19.25 -29.43 -12.22
CA VAL A 5 -19.62 -28.01 -12.15
C VAL A 5 -21.11 -27.93 -11.90
N ARG A 6 -21.51 -27.05 -10.97
CA ARG A 6 -22.92 -26.75 -10.72
C ARG A 6 -23.46 -25.76 -11.75
N GLU A 7 -24.78 -25.75 -11.93
CA GLU A 7 -25.47 -24.71 -12.69
C GLU A 7 -25.18 -23.32 -12.09
N GLY A 8 -25.24 -22.28 -12.91
CA GLY A 8 -24.71 -20.94 -12.61
C GLY A 8 -25.41 -20.21 -11.47
N THR A 9 -26.67 -20.53 -11.16
CA THR A 9 -27.44 -19.89 -10.09
C THR A 9 -26.72 -20.00 -8.75
N ALA A 10 -26.48 -18.86 -8.11
CA ALA A 10 -25.87 -18.84 -6.80
C ALA A 10 -26.82 -19.41 -5.74
N LYS A 11 -26.27 -20.22 -4.85
CA LYS A 11 -27.03 -20.88 -3.78
C LYS A 11 -26.28 -20.84 -2.47
N LYS A 12 -26.96 -20.54 -1.38
CA LYS A 12 -26.51 -20.76 0.00
C LYS A 12 -26.70 -22.24 0.37
N LEU A 13 -26.17 -22.66 1.52
CA LEU A 13 -26.39 -24.02 2.01
C LEU A 13 -27.89 -24.32 2.21
N SER A 14 -28.67 -23.35 2.68
CA SER A 14 -30.12 -23.46 2.89
C SER A 14 -30.92 -23.74 1.63
N ASP A 15 -30.36 -23.44 0.46
CA ASP A 15 -31.07 -23.50 -0.83
C ASP A 15 -30.87 -24.85 -1.53
N ASP A 16 -29.96 -25.69 -1.02
CA ASP A 16 -29.73 -27.05 -1.51
C ASP A 16 -30.69 -28.04 -0.84
N VAL A 17 -31.62 -28.55 -1.64
CA VAL A 17 -32.61 -29.53 -1.19
C VAL A 17 -32.29 -30.95 -1.67
N LEU A 18 -31.54 -31.09 -2.77
CA LEU A 18 -31.24 -32.39 -3.35
C LEU A 18 -30.01 -33.03 -2.68
N PRO A 19 -30.07 -34.32 -2.29
CA PRO A 19 -28.93 -35.01 -1.66
C PRO A 19 -27.64 -34.94 -2.49
N LYS A 20 -27.75 -34.91 -3.83
CA LYS A 20 -26.61 -34.81 -4.73
C LYS A 20 -25.92 -33.44 -4.66
N GLU A 21 -26.69 -32.35 -4.53
CA GLU A 21 -26.14 -30.99 -4.39
C GLU A 21 -25.39 -30.85 -3.06
N LEU A 22 -26.00 -31.31 -1.97
CA LEU A 22 -25.38 -31.33 -0.64
C LEU A 22 -24.10 -32.19 -0.61
N ALA A 23 -24.12 -33.36 -1.25
CA ALA A 23 -22.96 -34.24 -1.35
C ALA A 23 -21.83 -33.60 -2.17
N HIS A 24 -22.14 -32.98 -3.31
CA HIS A 24 -21.18 -32.24 -4.12
C HIS A 24 -20.53 -31.11 -3.32
N ARG A 25 -21.34 -30.25 -2.71
CA ARG A 25 -20.89 -29.12 -1.89
C ARG A 25 -19.97 -29.54 -0.75
N LYS A 26 -20.34 -30.60 -0.01
CA LYS A 26 -19.51 -31.15 1.07
C LYS A 26 -18.19 -31.72 0.56
N ALA A 27 -18.22 -32.42 -0.58
CA ALA A 27 -17.02 -32.98 -1.20
C ALA A 27 -16.07 -31.89 -1.70
N GLU A 28 -16.60 -30.85 -2.35
CA GLU A 28 -15.86 -29.68 -2.79
C GLU A 28 -15.15 -29.00 -1.61
N LEU A 29 -15.88 -28.63 -0.56
CA LEU A 29 -15.29 -27.98 0.61
C LEU A 29 -14.22 -28.83 1.29
N LYS A 30 -14.45 -30.15 1.40
CA LYS A 30 -13.45 -31.07 1.94
C LYS A 30 -12.17 -31.06 1.10
N GLN A 31 -12.29 -31.20 -0.22
CA GLN A 31 -11.16 -31.18 -1.13
C GLN A 31 -10.41 -29.84 -1.06
N ARG A 32 -11.14 -28.72 -1.01
CA ARG A 32 -10.53 -27.39 -0.89
C ARG A 32 -9.81 -27.20 0.43
N GLN A 33 -10.34 -27.68 1.56
CA GLN A 33 -9.66 -27.62 2.85
C GLN A 33 -8.38 -28.47 2.90
N GLU A 34 -8.33 -29.57 2.14
CA GLU A 34 -7.12 -30.38 1.95
C GLU A 34 -6.09 -29.70 1.03
N THR A 35 -6.57 -28.92 0.04
CA THR A 35 -5.74 -28.25 -0.97
C THR A 35 -5.17 -26.92 -0.45
N TYR A 36 -6.02 -26.07 0.12
CA TYR A 36 -5.70 -24.74 0.61
C TYR A 36 -5.51 -24.80 2.13
N ARG A 37 -4.25 -24.88 2.55
CA ARG A 37 -3.88 -25.00 3.97
C ARG A 37 -3.16 -23.74 4.43
N TRP A 38 -3.24 -23.47 5.72
CA TRP A 38 -2.55 -22.35 6.35
C TRP A 38 -1.11 -22.72 6.70
N ILE A 39 -0.18 -21.78 6.48
CA ILE A 39 1.16 -21.81 7.06
C ILE A 39 1.49 -20.44 7.65
N ALA A 40 2.28 -20.42 8.72
CA ALA A 40 2.93 -19.19 9.16
C ALA A 40 4.26 -19.05 8.39
N TRP A 41 4.36 -18.07 7.49
CA TRP A 41 5.62 -17.77 6.80
C TRP A 41 6.70 -17.31 7.78
N ALA A 42 6.31 -16.49 8.76
CA ALA A 42 7.12 -16.06 9.90
C ALA A 42 6.20 -15.86 11.12
N PRO A 43 6.74 -15.86 12.36
CA PRO A 43 5.92 -15.60 13.55
C PRO A 43 5.47 -14.13 13.62
N GLY A 44 4.30 -13.86 14.21
CA GLY A 44 3.82 -12.51 14.49
C GLY A 44 3.44 -11.69 13.25
N ILE A 45 3.01 -12.35 12.18
CA ILE A 45 2.46 -11.76 10.96
C ILE A 45 1.27 -12.62 10.49
N PRO A 46 0.39 -12.15 9.58
CA PRO A 46 -0.73 -12.95 9.10
C PRO A 46 -0.26 -14.29 8.50
N LYS A 47 -1.02 -15.36 8.73
CA LYS A 47 -0.79 -16.64 8.03
C LYS A 47 -1.07 -16.47 6.53
N CYS A 48 -0.47 -17.36 5.74
CA CYS A 48 -0.62 -17.38 4.29
C CYS A 48 -0.90 -18.79 3.78
N ILE A 49 -1.01 -18.94 2.45
CA ILE A 49 -1.13 -20.24 1.81
C ILE A 49 0.10 -21.11 2.09
N ASP A 50 -0.12 -22.40 2.39
CA ASP A 50 0.89 -23.45 2.52
C ASP A 50 1.47 -23.83 1.16
N ALA A 51 2.26 -22.91 0.60
CA ALA A 51 3.03 -23.07 -0.62
C ALA A 51 4.36 -22.33 -0.46
N LYS A 52 5.47 -23.04 -0.68
CA LYS A 52 6.83 -22.45 -0.59
C LYS A 52 7.15 -21.56 -1.79
N THR A 53 6.62 -21.91 -2.95
CA THR A 53 6.76 -21.18 -4.21
C THR A 53 5.44 -21.21 -4.96
N GLU A 54 5.29 -20.33 -5.96
CA GLU A 54 4.14 -20.31 -6.85
C GLU A 54 3.95 -21.64 -7.60
N ALA A 55 5.02 -22.42 -7.80
CA ALA A 55 4.97 -23.73 -8.44
C ALA A 55 4.27 -24.81 -7.59
N GLU A 56 4.02 -24.57 -6.30
CA GLU A 56 3.26 -25.47 -5.42
C GLU A 56 1.76 -25.14 -5.38
N LEU A 57 1.33 -23.98 -5.91
CA LEU A 57 -0.09 -23.59 -5.95
C LEU A 57 -0.89 -24.48 -6.91
N PRO A 58 -2.21 -24.67 -6.72
CA PRO A 58 -3.06 -25.26 -7.75
C PRO A 58 -2.97 -24.48 -9.06
N GLN A 59 -3.13 -25.16 -10.20
CA GLN A 59 -2.98 -24.53 -11.53
C GLN A 59 -3.96 -23.37 -11.75
N ASP A 60 -5.14 -23.41 -11.13
CA ASP A 60 -6.18 -22.39 -11.26
C ASP A 60 -5.83 -21.08 -10.52
N ASP A 61 -4.91 -21.15 -9.56
CA ASP A 61 -4.45 -20.00 -8.77
C ASP A 61 -3.15 -19.39 -9.33
N ARG A 62 -2.60 -20.01 -10.38
CA ARG A 62 -1.36 -19.56 -11.02
C ARG A 62 -1.62 -18.53 -12.12
N PHE A 63 -0.63 -17.70 -12.39
CA PHE A 63 -0.62 -16.81 -13.54
C PHE A 63 -0.82 -17.61 -14.83
N ALA A 64 -1.67 -17.08 -15.71
CA ALA A 64 -1.70 -17.51 -17.11
C ALA A 64 -0.32 -17.34 -17.76
N ASN A 65 -0.03 -18.15 -18.79
CA ASN A 65 1.30 -18.20 -19.41
C ASN A 65 1.75 -16.83 -19.92
N GLU A 66 0.85 -16.08 -20.54
CA GLU A 66 1.11 -14.74 -21.08
C GLU A 66 1.51 -13.78 -19.95
N LYS A 67 0.73 -13.76 -18.86
CA LYS A 67 1.02 -12.94 -17.67
C LYS A 67 2.35 -13.33 -17.03
N ARG A 68 2.62 -14.63 -16.88
CA ARG A 68 3.88 -15.14 -16.32
C ARG A 68 5.08 -14.68 -17.15
N SER A 69 4.99 -14.84 -18.47
CA SER A 69 6.05 -14.45 -19.40
C SER A 69 6.29 -12.95 -19.37
N ASP A 70 5.24 -12.14 -19.29
CA ASP A 70 5.35 -10.68 -19.18
C ASP A 70 5.93 -10.24 -17.83
N PHE A 71 5.50 -10.85 -16.72
CA PHE A 71 6.06 -10.59 -15.40
C PHE A 71 7.57 -10.87 -15.36
N GLU A 72 7.99 -12.08 -15.77
CA GLU A 72 9.40 -12.48 -15.76
C GLU A 72 10.24 -11.66 -16.76
N GLY A 73 9.69 -11.39 -17.95
CA GLY A 73 10.35 -10.62 -19.00
C GLY A 73 10.54 -9.14 -18.66
N SER A 74 9.53 -8.51 -18.05
CA SER A 74 9.56 -7.07 -17.73
C SER A 74 10.58 -6.74 -16.64
N LEU A 75 10.70 -7.56 -15.59
CA LEU A 75 11.73 -7.38 -14.56
C LEU A 75 13.13 -7.53 -15.16
N HIS A 76 13.33 -8.54 -16.01
CA HIS A 76 14.60 -8.73 -16.72
C HIS A 76 14.92 -7.52 -17.60
N TYR A 77 13.95 -7.01 -18.37
CA TYR A 77 14.11 -5.82 -19.20
C TYR A 77 14.58 -4.61 -18.37
N ALA A 78 13.90 -4.30 -17.26
CA ALA A 78 14.24 -3.18 -16.39
C ALA A 78 15.68 -3.28 -15.83
N LEU A 79 16.10 -4.47 -15.41
CA LEU A 79 17.45 -4.71 -14.87
C LEU A 79 18.54 -4.74 -15.96
N LEU A 80 18.24 -5.32 -17.13
CA LEU A 80 19.18 -5.47 -18.24
C LEU A 80 19.56 -4.10 -18.79
N GLU A 81 18.61 -3.19 -18.98
CA GLU A 81 18.91 -1.84 -19.48
C GLU A 81 19.89 -1.08 -18.58
N LEU A 82 19.78 -1.24 -17.26
CA LEU A 82 20.66 -0.62 -16.27
C LEU A 82 22.04 -1.30 -16.19
N SER A 83 22.07 -2.60 -16.46
CA SER A 83 23.28 -3.40 -16.54
C SER A 83 24.09 -3.10 -17.80
N LEU A 84 23.44 -2.85 -18.95
CA LEU A 84 24.08 -2.49 -20.22
C LEU A 84 24.85 -1.16 -20.14
N LYS A 85 24.44 -0.22 -19.27
CA LYS A 85 25.21 1.00 -18.97
C LYS A 85 26.40 0.78 -18.02
N LYS A 86 26.63 -0.44 -17.55
CA LYS A 86 27.57 -0.76 -16.46
C LYS A 86 27.29 0.05 -15.19
N LEU A 87 26.03 0.45 -14.92
CA LEU A 87 25.66 1.18 -13.71
C LEU A 87 25.25 0.21 -12.59
N ALA A 88 24.42 -0.79 -12.90
CA ALA A 88 23.97 -1.79 -11.92
C ALA A 88 25.11 -2.61 -11.29
N ILE A 89 26.30 -2.64 -11.91
CA ILE A 89 27.50 -3.34 -11.41
C ILE A 89 28.48 -2.45 -10.63
N ARG A 90 28.20 -1.14 -10.47
CA ARG A 90 29.06 -0.19 -9.71
C ARG A 90 28.70 -0.15 -8.22
N PHE A 91 28.87 -1.28 -7.55
CA PHE A 91 28.57 -1.41 -6.12
C PHE A 91 29.46 -0.51 -5.25
N GLY A 92 28.88 0.10 -4.21
CA GLY A 92 29.59 0.92 -3.24
C GLY A 92 30.04 2.29 -3.75
N LYS A 93 29.76 2.63 -5.01
CA LYS A 93 30.15 3.92 -5.60
C LYS A 93 29.02 4.94 -5.44
N SER A 94 29.27 6.00 -4.67
CA SER A 94 28.40 7.17 -4.57
C SER A 94 28.26 7.89 -5.92
N TRP A 95 27.15 8.60 -6.08
CA TRP A 95 26.99 9.62 -7.11
C TRP A 95 27.89 10.83 -6.79
N ASN A 96 28.28 11.63 -7.78
CA ASN A 96 29.14 12.81 -7.50
C ASN A 96 28.30 14.02 -7.07
N ASP A 97 27.09 14.14 -7.62
CA ASP A 97 26.12 15.19 -7.31
C ASP A 97 24.68 14.70 -7.51
N LEU A 98 23.71 15.56 -7.21
CA LEU A 98 22.29 15.27 -7.36
C LEU A 98 21.86 15.13 -8.83
N ASP A 99 22.48 15.88 -9.75
CA ASP A 99 22.12 15.85 -11.17
C ASP A 99 22.54 14.53 -11.84
N ASP A 100 23.55 13.84 -11.30
CA ASP A 100 23.97 12.54 -11.80
C ASP A 100 22.88 11.45 -11.70
N PHE A 101 21.92 11.58 -10.76
CA PHE A 101 20.76 10.68 -10.69
C PHE A 101 19.88 10.75 -11.96
N LYS A 102 19.94 11.83 -12.75
CA LYS A 102 19.25 11.91 -14.05
C LYS A 102 19.73 10.83 -15.02
N ARG A 103 20.93 10.27 -14.83
CA ARG A 103 21.50 9.25 -15.73
C ARG A 103 20.76 7.92 -15.70
N ILE A 104 20.00 7.63 -14.63
CA ILE A 104 19.14 6.43 -14.56
C ILE A 104 17.77 6.67 -15.22
N PHE A 105 17.30 7.92 -15.30
CA PHE A 105 16.13 8.33 -16.09
C PHE A 105 16.44 8.33 -17.59
N TRP A 106 16.27 7.19 -18.26
CA TRP A 106 16.51 7.09 -19.71
C TRP A 106 15.23 6.86 -20.51
N LYS A 107 14.90 5.58 -20.74
CA LYS A 107 13.76 5.19 -21.56
C LYS A 107 12.48 5.08 -20.74
N LEU A 108 12.60 4.62 -19.50
CA LEU A 108 11.50 4.60 -18.55
C LEU A 108 11.24 6.05 -18.13
N ARG A 109 10.09 6.58 -18.54
CA ARG A 109 9.68 7.95 -18.27
C ARG A 109 8.28 7.96 -17.70
N SER A 110 8.06 8.88 -16.78
CA SER A 110 6.77 9.22 -16.23
C SER A 110 6.72 10.74 -16.12
N PRO A 111 5.66 11.40 -16.61
CA PRO A 111 5.49 12.85 -16.43
C PRO A 111 5.54 13.26 -14.95
N ILE A 112 4.98 12.44 -14.04
CA ILE A 112 5.00 12.72 -12.60
C ILE A 112 6.40 12.52 -12.03
N ALA A 113 7.18 11.54 -12.53
CA ALA A 113 8.55 11.37 -12.09
C ALA A 113 9.49 12.49 -12.58
N GLU A 114 9.28 12.99 -13.80
CA GLU A 114 9.96 14.17 -14.33
C GLU A 114 9.59 15.43 -13.51
N TYR A 115 8.30 15.61 -13.20
CA TYR A 115 7.84 16.67 -12.31
C TYR A 115 8.46 16.58 -10.91
N ALA A 116 8.48 15.38 -10.31
CA ALA A 116 9.10 15.16 -9.01
C ALA A 116 10.60 15.49 -9.03
N MET A 117 11.31 15.13 -10.09
CA MET A 117 12.72 15.47 -10.28
C MET A 117 12.96 16.99 -10.31
N GLU A 118 12.01 17.78 -10.81
CA GLU A 118 12.10 19.24 -10.86
C GLU A 118 11.74 19.88 -9.52
N HIS A 119 10.70 19.39 -8.83
CA HIS A 119 10.10 20.05 -7.68
C HIS A 119 10.43 19.44 -6.30
N TRP A 120 11.11 18.29 -6.21
CA TRP A 120 11.38 17.59 -4.93
C TRP A 120 12.06 18.41 -3.83
N LYS A 121 12.76 19.49 -4.19
CA LYS A 121 13.40 20.40 -3.22
C LYS A 121 12.41 21.37 -2.58
N GLU A 122 11.23 21.55 -3.15
CA GLU A 122 10.24 22.53 -2.74
C GLU A 122 9.38 22.01 -1.57
N ASP A 123 9.12 22.87 -0.59
CA ASP A 123 8.43 22.48 0.66
C ASP A 123 6.95 22.17 0.43
N TRP A 124 6.27 22.90 -0.45
CA TRP A 124 4.88 22.61 -0.81
C TRP A 124 4.74 21.24 -1.49
N PHE A 125 5.70 20.86 -2.34
CA PHE A 125 5.67 19.59 -3.06
C PHE A 125 6.02 18.43 -2.12
N PHE A 126 6.94 18.64 -1.17
CA PHE A 126 7.19 17.70 -0.08
C PHE A 126 5.92 17.43 0.74
N GLY A 127 5.19 18.48 1.14
CA GLY A 127 3.93 18.32 1.88
C GLY A 127 2.81 17.70 1.05
N TYR A 128 2.69 18.06 -0.22
CA TYR A 128 1.70 17.51 -1.17
C TYR A 128 1.76 15.97 -1.24
N GLN A 129 2.96 15.39 -1.19
CA GLN A 129 3.15 13.95 -1.29
C GLN A 129 2.54 13.15 -0.13
N PHE A 130 2.33 13.74 1.06
CA PHE A 130 1.63 13.07 2.15
C PHE A 130 0.11 12.95 1.92
N MET A 131 -0.43 13.71 0.96
CA MET A 131 -1.84 13.67 0.57
C MET A 131 -2.06 12.91 -0.74
N ASN A 132 -1.15 13.06 -1.70
CA ASN A 132 -1.38 12.63 -3.09
C ASN A 132 -0.18 11.88 -3.70
N GLY A 133 0.82 11.54 -2.89
CA GLY A 133 1.99 10.76 -3.30
C GLY A 133 1.73 9.25 -3.23
N SER A 134 2.81 8.47 -3.11
CA SER A 134 2.75 7.00 -3.03
C SER A 134 2.23 6.44 -1.70
N ASN A 135 2.34 7.19 -0.60
CA ASN A 135 1.89 6.77 0.74
C ASN A 135 0.97 7.80 1.41
N PRO A 136 -0.22 8.07 0.85
CA PRO A 136 -1.09 9.14 1.31
C PRO A 136 -1.90 8.77 2.57
N ARG A 137 -1.30 8.05 3.53
CA ARG A 137 -2.00 7.50 4.72
C ARG A 137 -1.43 7.96 6.06
N MET A 138 -0.21 8.51 6.09
CA MET A 138 0.51 8.73 7.35
C MET A 138 0.19 10.07 8.03
N ILE A 139 -0.31 11.05 7.28
CA ILE A 139 -0.62 12.37 7.84
C ILE A 139 -1.82 12.31 8.77
N GLN A 140 -1.67 12.93 9.95
CA GLN A 140 -2.72 13.07 10.94
C GLN A 140 -2.75 14.50 11.50
N LYS A 141 -3.94 14.98 11.86
CA LYS A 141 -4.10 16.28 12.50
C LYS A 141 -3.68 16.21 13.96
N VAL A 142 -3.01 17.24 14.46
CA VAL A 142 -2.63 17.34 15.88
C VAL A 142 -3.22 18.60 16.51
N THR A 143 -3.74 18.46 17.72
CA THR A 143 -4.20 19.59 18.55
C THR A 143 -3.25 19.89 19.71
N LYS A 144 -2.31 18.97 19.95
CA LYS A 144 -1.21 19.08 20.91
C LYS A 144 -0.01 18.33 20.36
N LEU A 145 1.18 18.91 20.48
CA LEU A 145 2.41 18.24 20.07
C LEU A 145 2.77 17.09 21.02
N PRO A 146 3.36 15.99 20.52
CA PRO A 146 3.95 14.95 21.34
C PRO A 146 5.03 15.52 22.27
N THR A 147 5.13 15.01 23.50
CA THR A 147 6.12 15.49 24.48
C THR A 147 7.56 15.24 24.06
N ASN A 148 7.79 14.26 23.21
CA ASN A 148 9.09 13.92 22.64
C ASN A 148 9.42 14.73 21.37
N PHE A 149 8.57 15.68 20.97
CA PHE A 149 8.81 16.60 19.87
C PHE A 149 8.71 18.07 20.33
N PRO A 150 9.76 18.61 21.00
CA PRO A 150 9.71 19.89 21.70
C PRO A 150 9.83 21.11 20.75
N VAL A 151 9.00 21.18 19.72
CA VAL A 151 8.88 22.36 18.84
C VAL A 151 8.19 23.48 19.60
N SER A 152 8.82 24.65 19.69
CA SER A 152 8.22 25.85 20.28
C SER A 152 7.58 26.74 19.23
N GLY A 153 6.65 27.61 19.66
CA GLY A 153 6.05 28.61 18.77
C GLY A 153 7.10 29.52 18.13
N ASP A 154 8.10 29.96 18.89
CA ASP A 154 9.17 30.84 18.41
C ASP A 154 10.00 30.19 17.29
N MET A 155 10.24 28.88 17.34
CA MET A 155 10.98 28.15 16.31
C MET A 155 10.30 28.20 14.95
N VAL A 156 8.96 28.13 14.92
CA VAL A 156 8.20 28.00 13.68
C VAL A 156 7.47 29.28 13.26
N GLN A 157 7.51 30.32 14.07
CA GLN A 157 6.76 31.56 13.85
C GLN A 157 7.03 32.19 12.49
N ALA A 158 8.25 32.05 11.97
CA ALA A 158 8.65 32.57 10.65
C ALA A 158 7.98 31.86 9.46
N PHE A 159 7.39 30.68 9.66
CA PHE A 159 6.75 29.85 8.63
C PHE A 159 5.23 29.82 8.74
N LEU A 160 4.67 30.46 9.77
CA LEU A 160 3.23 30.61 9.95
C LEU A 160 2.75 31.90 9.25
N SER A 161 1.46 31.95 8.93
CA SER A 161 0.87 33.16 8.37
C SER A 161 0.98 34.35 9.34
N PRO A 162 1.04 35.60 8.84
CA PRO A 162 1.08 36.77 9.69
C PRO A 162 -0.09 36.80 10.68
N ASN A 163 0.16 37.29 11.90
CA ASN A 163 -0.83 37.47 12.98
C ASN A 163 -1.39 36.17 13.63
N THR A 164 -0.79 35.01 13.35
CA THR A 164 -1.08 33.76 14.07
C THR A 164 0.10 33.30 14.92
N THR A 165 -0.14 32.22 15.68
CA THR A 165 0.85 31.55 16.53
C THR A 165 0.62 30.04 16.43
N LEU A 166 1.63 29.22 16.72
CA LEU A 166 1.49 27.76 16.71
C LEU A 166 0.29 27.27 17.53
N ASP A 167 0.07 27.80 18.73
CA ASP A 167 -1.06 27.44 19.60
C ASP A 167 -2.44 27.76 18.99
N LYS A 168 -2.53 28.86 18.23
CA LYS A 168 -3.77 29.23 17.53
C LYS A 168 -4.03 28.26 16.38
N GLU A 169 -3.00 27.92 15.61
CA GLU A 169 -3.12 27.01 14.47
C GLU A 169 -3.40 25.55 14.91
N LEU A 170 -2.81 25.10 16.02
CA LEU A 170 -3.14 23.81 16.64
C LEU A 170 -4.62 23.74 17.05
N LYS A 171 -5.15 24.80 17.67
CA LYS A 171 -6.57 24.90 18.06
C LYS A 171 -7.51 25.02 16.85
N ALA A 172 -7.07 25.72 15.81
CA ALA A 172 -7.81 25.85 14.56
C ALA A 172 -7.84 24.53 13.75
N GLY A 173 -6.89 23.62 14.02
CA GLY A 173 -6.79 22.33 13.34
C GLY A 173 -6.05 22.41 12.00
N ASN A 174 -5.15 23.38 11.84
CA ASN A 174 -4.37 23.60 10.62
C ASN A 174 -2.96 22.99 10.69
N VAL A 175 -2.63 22.29 11.78
CA VAL A 175 -1.33 21.68 12.03
C VAL A 175 -1.46 20.16 12.01
N TYR A 176 -0.53 19.53 11.29
CA TYR A 176 -0.53 18.10 11.04
C TYR A 176 0.84 17.51 11.40
N LEU A 177 0.86 16.23 11.72
CA LEU A 177 2.05 15.48 12.06
C LEU A 177 2.12 14.23 11.17
N VAL A 178 3.30 13.95 10.68
CA VAL A 178 3.67 12.62 10.16
C VAL A 178 4.71 12.06 11.12
N ASP A 179 4.34 10.98 11.81
CA ASP A 179 5.17 10.35 12.83
C ASP A 179 5.57 8.93 12.39
N HIS A 180 6.87 8.73 12.19
CA HIS A 180 7.44 7.43 11.82
C HIS A 180 7.95 6.65 13.03
N GLY A 181 7.47 6.92 14.25
CA GLY A 181 7.88 6.19 15.46
C GLY A 181 7.75 4.66 15.36
N ILE A 182 6.91 4.15 14.45
CA ILE A 182 6.83 2.70 14.19
C ILE A 182 8.15 2.09 13.70
N VAL A 183 9.02 2.88 13.06
CA VAL A 183 10.36 2.42 12.60
C VAL A 183 11.48 2.65 13.63
N ASP A 184 11.17 3.18 14.82
CA ASP A 184 12.16 3.47 15.86
C ASP A 184 12.87 2.22 16.37
N GLY A 185 14.20 2.23 16.37
CA GLY A 185 15.02 1.09 16.78
C GLY A 185 14.86 -0.17 15.92
N ILE A 186 14.32 -0.06 14.70
CA ILE A 186 14.31 -1.19 13.76
C ILE A 186 15.76 -1.55 13.36
N PRO A 187 16.17 -2.83 13.43
CA PRO A 187 17.49 -3.24 12.98
C PRO A 187 17.71 -2.88 11.50
N ALA A 188 18.66 -1.98 11.25
CA ALA A 188 19.04 -1.60 9.90
C ALA A 188 19.87 -2.69 9.22
N ASN A 189 19.67 -2.84 7.92
CA ASN A 189 20.30 -3.85 7.10
C ASN A 189 21.81 -3.63 6.98
N VAL A 190 22.54 -4.73 6.74
CA VAL A 190 23.93 -4.71 6.31
C VAL A 190 23.95 -5.22 4.87
N ILE A 191 24.31 -4.34 3.95
CA ILE A 191 24.33 -4.62 2.51
C ILE A 191 25.79 -4.68 2.06
N ARG A 192 26.23 -5.86 1.62
CA ARG A 192 27.63 -6.10 1.19
C ARG A 192 28.66 -5.60 2.22
N ASN A 193 28.43 -5.94 3.49
CA ASN A 193 29.25 -5.53 4.64
C ASN A 193 29.27 -4.02 4.94
N MET A 194 28.38 -3.23 4.33
CA MET A 194 28.18 -1.82 4.66
C MET A 194 26.92 -1.64 5.49
N GLN A 195 27.07 -1.03 6.67
CA GLN A 195 25.95 -0.68 7.53
C GLN A 195 25.03 0.31 6.80
N GLN A 196 23.73 0.02 6.79
CA GLN A 196 22.70 0.98 6.40
C GLN A 196 22.09 1.60 7.65
N TYR A 197 21.31 2.66 7.49
CA TYR A 197 20.74 3.42 8.61
C TYR A 197 19.26 3.68 8.39
N ILE A 198 18.53 3.74 9.50
CA ILE A 198 17.11 4.06 9.56
C ILE A 198 16.95 5.13 10.61
N ALA A 199 16.20 6.18 10.28
CA ALA A 199 15.75 7.20 11.22
C ALA A 199 14.26 6.99 11.51
N ALA A 200 13.77 7.51 12.64
CA ALA A 200 12.35 7.49 12.99
C ALA A 200 11.78 8.91 13.12
N PRO A 201 11.64 9.65 12.00
CA PRO A 201 11.38 11.07 12.04
C PRO A 201 9.95 11.45 12.40
N MET A 202 9.82 12.58 13.09
CA MET A 202 8.58 13.35 13.24
C MET A 202 8.65 14.61 12.39
N CYS A 203 7.65 14.80 11.52
CA CYS A 203 7.55 15.95 10.63
C CYS A 203 6.28 16.74 10.95
N LEU A 204 6.45 17.98 11.40
CA LEU A 204 5.35 18.92 11.64
C LEU A 204 5.04 19.68 10.34
N LEU A 205 3.77 19.69 9.95
CA LEU A 205 3.28 20.38 8.76
C LEU A 205 2.22 21.42 9.12
N TYR A 206 2.17 22.48 8.34
CA TYR A 206 1.18 23.55 8.43
C TYR A 206 0.40 23.66 7.12
N GLU A 207 -0.93 23.67 7.17
CA GLU A 207 -1.80 24.02 6.04
C GLU A 207 -1.78 25.54 5.85
N HIS A 208 -0.72 26.02 5.18
CA HIS A 208 -0.54 27.43 4.88
C HIS A 208 -1.62 27.90 3.88
N PRO A 209 -2.30 29.03 4.12
CA PRO A 209 -3.38 29.54 3.26
C PRO A 209 -2.97 29.75 1.79
N GLU A 210 -1.71 30.11 1.54
CA GLU A 210 -1.20 30.42 0.20
C GLU A 210 -0.38 29.30 -0.41
N SER A 211 0.33 28.53 0.41
CA SER A 211 1.36 27.56 -0.05
C SER A 211 0.88 26.12 0.05
N GLY A 212 -0.33 25.90 0.54
CA GLY A 212 -0.84 24.57 0.86
C GLY A 212 -0.13 23.97 2.06
N LEU A 213 -0.07 22.64 2.10
CA LEU A 213 0.55 21.92 3.20
C LEU A 213 2.09 21.97 3.07
N ILE A 214 2.77 22.59 4.04
CA ILE A 214 4.23 22.74 4.05
C ILE A 214 4.86 22.19 5.34
N PRO A 215 6.04 21.55 5.28
CA PRO A 215 6.82 21.19 6.46
C PRO A 215 7.36 22.44 7.17
N ILE A 216 7.26 22.47 8.50
CA ILE A 216 7.74 23.59 9.32
C ILE A 216 8.75 23.17 10.40
N ALA A 217 8.81 21.89 10.74
CA ALA A 217 9.84 21.34 11.63
C ALA A 217 10.02 19.83 11.41
N ILE A 218 11.25 19.33 11.50
CA ILE A 218 11.58 17.90 11.40
C ILE A 218 12.53 17.52 12.54
N GLN A 219 12.20 16.49 13.31
CA GLN A 219 13.12 15.82 14.22
C GLN A 219 13.38 14.40 13.69
N LEU A 220 14.64 14.01 13.50
CA LEU A 220 14.96 12.76 12.80
C LEU A 220 14.85 11.49 13.66
N GLU A 221 14.87 11.64 14.98
CA GLU A 221 14.72 10.52 15.92
C GLU A 221 13.60 10.80 16.92
N GLN A 222 13.11 9.74 17.57
CA GLN A 222 12.00 9.85 18.54
C GLN A 222 12.40 10.48 19.87
N ASN A 223 13.66 10.36 20.28
CA ASN A 223 14.13 10.86 21.57
C ASN A 223 14.80 12.23 21.40
N PRO A 224 14.28 13.32 21.99
CA PRO A 224 14.89 14.63 21.86
C PRO A 224 16.20 14.70 22.65
N GLY A 225 17.18 15.42 22.11
CA GLY A 225 18.50 15.55 22.75
C GLY A 225 19.41 16.50 21.97
N LYS A 226 20.62 16.75 22.52
CA LYS A 226 21.62 17.59 21.84
C LYS A 226 22.05 17.00 20.48
N ASP A 227 22.08 15.68 20.39
CA ASP A 227 22.45 14.95 19.18
C ASP A 227 21.26 14.71 18.23
N THR A 228 20.06 15.18 18.59
CA THR A 228 18.84 15.05 17.80
C THR A 228 18.24 16.44 17.58
N PRO A 229 18.87 17.27 16.74
CA PRO A 229 18.39 18.62 16.49
C PRO A 229 17.02 18.60 15.79
N ILE A 230 16.21 19.62 16.05
CA ILE A 230 15.02 19.92 15.26
C ILE A 230 15.45 20.78 14.08
N PHE A 231 15.31 20.26 12.87
CA PHE A 231 15.56 20.95 11.61
C PHE A 231 14.37 21.85 11.24
N LEU A 232 14.67 23.04 10.72
CA LEU A 232 13.73 24.07 10.32
C LEU A 232 14.03 24.54 8.88
N PRO A 233 13.03 25.05 8.13
CA PRO A 233 13.25 25.54 6.76
C PRO A 233 14.30 26.65 6.59
N ASN A 234 14.64 27.38 7.66
CA ASN A 234 15.65 28.45 7.66
C ASN A 234 17.06 27.99 8.11
N ASP A 235 17.24 26.71 8.40
CA ASP A 235 18.57 26.12 8.63
C ASP A 235 19.42 26.16 7.34
N PRO A 236 20.73 25.83 7.39
CA PRO A 236 21.54 25.70 6.19
C PRO A 236 20.83 24.86 5.10
N PRO A 237 20.75 25.33 3.83
CA PRO A 237 19.87 24.72 2.82
C PRO A 237 20.06 23.22 2.61
N LEU A 238 21.31 22.73 2.72
CA LEU A 238 21.62 21.31 2.58
C LEU A 238 21.20 20.49 3.81
N ALA A 239 21.23 21.08 5.02
CA ALA A 239 20.76 20.43 6.23
C ALA A 239 19.23 20.23 6.19
N TRP A 240 18.49 21.27 5.81
CA TRP A 240 17.04 21.16 5.62
C TRP A 240 16.68 20.14 4.55
N LEU A 241 17.40 20.15 3.41
CA LEU A 241 17.18 19.21 2.33
C LEU A 241 17.45 17.76 2.78
N LEU A 242 18.54 17.51 3.50
CA LEU A 242 18.86 16.17 4.01
C LEU A 242 17.85 15.70 5.05
N ALA A 243 17.37 16.59 5.93
CA ALA A 243 16.31 16.24 6.88
C ALA A 243 15.02 15.79 6.17
N LYS A 244 14.61 16.48 5.10
CA LYS A 244 13.49 16.05 4.24
C LYS A 244 13.76 14.70 3.57
N MET A 245 14.96 14.45 3.06
CA MET A 245 15.31 13.14 2.47
C MET A 245 15.19 12.00 3.49
N TRP A 246 15.55 12.22 4.75
CA TRP A 246 15.36 11.23 5.82
C TRP A 246 13.89 10.96 6.13
N VAL A 247 13.03 11.98 6.11
CA VAL A 247 11.58 11.77 6.20
C VAL A 247 11.08 10.93 5.02
N ARG A 248 11.53 11.24 3.80
CA ARG A 248 11.16 10.47 2.61
C ARG A 248 11.71 9.03 2.59
N HIS A 249 12.87 8.81 3.21
CA HIS A 249 13.41 7.47 3.45
C HIS A 249 12.50 6.66 4.38
N ALA A 250 12.12 7.24 5.52
CA ALA A 250 11.22 6.60 6.47
C ALA A 250 9.85 6.30 5.83
N GLU A 251 9.33 7.25 5.04
CA GLU A 251 8.15 7.06 4.21
C GLU A 251 8.30 5.85 3.29
N PHE A 252 9.43 5.68 2.58
CA PHE A 252 9.66 4.51 1.73
C PHE A 252 9.56 3.19 2.52
N GLN A 253 10.13 3.15 3.73
CA GLN A 253 10.11 1.93 4.55
C GLN A 253 8.68 1.57 4.97
N VAL A 254 7.93 2.56 5.47
CA VAL A 254 6.53 2.38 5.91
C VAL A 254 5.62 2.07 4.71
N PHE A 255 5.79 2.82 3.62
CA PHE A 255 5.06 2.65 2.38
C PHE A 255 5.12 1.22 1.87
N GLN A 256 6.35 0.73 1.62
CA GLN A 256 6.58 -0.56 0.98
C GLN A 256 6.16 -1.75 1.85
N LEU A 257 6.52 -1.72 3.14
CA LEU A 257 6.29 -2.87 4.02
C LEU A 257 4.92 -2.86 4.68
N LEU A 258 4.39 -1.69 5.03
CA LEU A 258 3.18 -1.58 5.84
C LEU A 258 1.98 -1.22 4.97
N SER A 259 2.00 -0.05 4.34
CA SER A 259 0.86 0.44 3.54
C SER A 259 0.58 -0.41 2.30
N HIS A 260 1.63 -0.91 1.65
CA HIS A 260 1.56 -1.75 0.46
C HIS A 260 1.50 -3.24 0.86
N LEU A 261 2.62 -3.86 1.22
CA LEU A 261 2.69 -5.31 1.49
C LEU A 261 1.70 -5.79 2.56
N LEU A 262 1.81 -5.30 3.80
CA LEU A 262 1.03 -5.87 4.91
C LEU A 262 -0.46 -5.52 4.81
N ARG A 263 -0.80 -4.24 4.61
CA ARG A 263 -2.20 -3.76 4.61
C ARG A 263 -2.97 -4.03 3.32
N THR A 264 -2.31 -4.49 2.24
CA THR A 264 -3.00 -4.94 1.02
C THR A 264 -2.76 -6.42 0.77
N HIS A 265 -1.60 -6.80 0.24
CA HIS A 265 -1.26 -8.17 -0.15
C HIS A 265 -1.56 -9.20 0.94
N LEU A 266 -1.01 -9.03 2.15
CA LEU A 266 -1.14 -10.06 3.19
C LEU A 266 -2.58 -10.13 3.75
N VAL A 267 -3.26 -8.99 3.88
CA VAL A 267 -4.66 -8.95 4.30
C VAL A 267 -5.56 -9.67 3.27
N VAL A 268 -5.41 -9.36 1.99
CA VAL A 268 -6.24 -9.96 0.92
C VAL A 268 -5.92 -11.44 0.74
N GLU A 269 -4.66 -11.86 0.92
CA GLU A 269 -4.30 -13.27 0.88
C GLU A 269 -4.96 -14.08 1.98
N VAL A 270 -5.05 -13.57 3.22
CA VAL A 270 -5.81 -14.24 4.28
C VAL A 270 -7.25 -14.46 3.86
N ILE A 271 -7.88 -13.43 3.30
CA ILE A 271 -9.26 -13.53 2.85
C ILE A 271 -9.38 -14.50 1.66
N CYS A 272 -8.40 -14.53 0.76
CA CYS A 272 -8.35 -15.44 -0.37
C CYS A 272 -8.30 -16.91 0.07
N VAL A 273 -7.36 -17.25 0.97
CA VAL A 273 -7.21 -18.61 1.48
C VAL A 273 -8.49 -19.08 2.18
N SER A 274 -9.09 -18.25 3.06
CA SER A 274 -10.36 -18.61 3.71
C SER A 274 -11.51 -18.75 2.70
N THR A 275 -11.60 -17.87 1.70
CA THR A 275 -12.64 -17.92 0.64
C THR A 275 -12.58 -19.24 -0.10
N LEU A 276 -11.37 -19.68 -0.48
CA LEU A 276 -11.15 -20.95 -1.14
C LEU A 276 -11.46 -22.12 -0.21
N ARG A 277 -11.19 -22.03 1.09
CA ARG A 277 -11.43 -23.12 2.06
C ARG A 277 -12.88 -23.31 2.48
N HIS A 278 -13.67 -22.24 2.55
CA HIS A 278 -14.95 -22.24 3.26
C HIS A 278 -16.17 -21.89 2.40
N LEU A 279 -15.98 -21.29 1.22
CA LEU A 279 -17.08 -20.94 0.34
C LEU A 279 -17.02 -21.79 -0.95
N PRO A 280 -18.02 -22.65 -1.21
CA PRO A 280 -18.06 -23.47 -2.43
C PRO A 280 -18.29 -22.58 -3.66
N ALA A 281 -17.94 -23.05 -4.87
CA ALA A 281 -18.02 -22.26 -6.11
C ALA A 281 -19.43 -21.70 -6.40
N VAL A 282 -20.47 -22.37 -5.90
CA VAL A 282 -21.88 -21.97 -6.07
C VAL A 282 -22.32 -20.87 -5.10
N HIS A 283 -21.55 -20.61 -4.04
CA HIS A 283 -21.93 -19.64 -3.01
C HIS A 283 -21.92 -18.21 -3.56
N PRO A 284 -22.94 -17.37 -3.27
CA PRO A 284 -23.00 -16.00 -3.79
C PRO A 284 -21.78 -15.16 -3.39
N ILE A 285 -21.31 -15.28 -2.15
CA ILE A 285 -20.11 -14.55 -1.70
C ILE A 285 -18.83 -15.05 -2.38
N TYR A 286 -18.71 -16.35 -2.71
CA TYR A 286 -17.58 -16.84 -3.50
C TYR A 286 -17.57 -16.21 -4.89
N LYS A 287 -18.72 -16.23 -5.58
CA LYS A 287 -18.88 -15.66 -6.92
C LYS A 287 -18.60 -14.15 -6.93
N LEU A 288 -19.02 -13.44 -5.89
CA LEU A 288 -18.77 -12.01 -5.72
C LEU A 288 -17.28 -11.70 -5.50
N LEU A 289 -16.58 -12.48 -4.67
CA LEU A 289 -15.19 -12.22 -4.31
C LEU A 289 -14.16 -12.75 -5.31
N THR A 290 -14.46 -13.82 -6.05
CA THR A 290 -13.47 -14.49 -6.91
C THR A 290 -12.76 -13.56 -7.90
N PRO A 291 -13.46 -12.65 -8.63
CA PRO A 291 -12.78 -11.68 -9.51
C PRO A 291 -11.78 -10.78 -8.76
N HIS A 292 -12.00 -10.56 -7.46
CA HIS A 292 -11.22 -9.67 -6.61
C HIS A 292 -10.05 -10.34 -5.89
N LEU A 293 -9.90 -11.65 -6.05
CA LEU A 293 -8.86 -12.47 -5.42
C LEU A 293 -7.92 -13.12 -6.45
N LYS A 294 -8.19 -12.91 -7.75
CA LYS A 294 -7.47 -13.53 -8.85
C LYS A 294 -5.98 -13.23 -8.74
N TYR A 295 -5.17 -14.29 -8.84
CA TYR A 295 -3.71 -14.26 -8.76
C TYR A 295 -3.06 -13.76 -7.46
N THR A 296 -3.83 -13.36 -6.44
CA THR A 296 -3.26 -12.86 -5.17
C THR A 296 -2.36 -13.90 -4.50
N LEU A 297 -2.70 -15.19 -4.57
CA LEU A 297 -1.85 -16.26 -4.03
C LEU A 297 -0.52 -16.37 -4.78
N GLU A 298 -0.53 -16.34 -6.12
CA GLU A 298 0.70 -16.44 -6.90
C GLU A 298 1.62 -15.24 -6.64
N ILE A 299 1.10 -14.01 -6.73
CA ILE A 299 1.96 -12.85 -6.57
C ILE A 299 2.53 -12.76 -5.16
N ASN A 300 1.79 -13.15 -4.12
CA ASN A 300 2.32 -13.18 -2.76
C ASN A 300 3.37 -14.28 -2.56
N CYS A 301 3.21 -15.44 -3.20
CA CYS A 301 4.27 -16.47 -3.23
C CYS A 301 5.54 -15.94 -3.91
N ARG A 302 5.42 -15.22 -5.03
CA ARG A 302 6.56 -14.56 -5.70
C ARG A 302 7.16 -13.45 -4.82
N GLY A 303 6.34 -12.66 -4.14
CA GLY A 303 6.79 -11.65 -3.17
C GLY A 303 7.62 -12.27 -2.05
N ARG A 304 7.14 -13.36 -1.45
CA ARG A 304 7.87 -14.13 -0.43
C ARG A 304 9.22 -14.65 -0.93
N THR A 305 9.29 -15.19 -2.14
CA THR A 305 10.52 -15.82 -2.66
C THR A 305 11.52 -14.82 -3.26
N GLN A 306 11.05 -13.74 -3.90
CA GLN A 306 11.87 -12.84 -4.70
C GLN A 306 12.12 -11.48 -4.02
N LEU A 307 11.22 -11.00 -3.16
CA LEU A 307 11.32 -9.68 -2.54
C LEU A 307 11.81 -9.76 -1.10
N ILE A 308 11.08 -10.49 -0.25
CA ILE A 308 11.25 -10.43 1.22
C ILE A 308 11.99 -11.63 1.80
N SER A 309 12.43 -12.57 0.96
CA SER A 309 13.31 -13.69 1.35
C SER A 309 14.70 -13.23 1.79
N PRO A 310 15.50 -14.10 2.44
CA PRO A 310 16.89 -13.79 2.80
C PRO A 310 17.80 -13.46 1.60
N GLU A 311 17.42 -13.85 0.39
CA GLU A 311 18.14 -13.60 -0.87
C GLU A 311 17.43 -12.56 -1.75
N GLY A 312 16.26 -12.08 -1.30
CA GLY A 312 15.37 -11.20 -2.04
C GLY A 312 15.85 -9.76 -2.16
N ILE A 313 15.12 -8.97 -2.96
CA ILE A 313 15.47 -7.58 -3.27
C ILE A 313 15.57 -6.71 -2.01
N PHE A 314 14.67 -6.87 -1.03
CA PHE A 314 14.72 -6.07 0.20
C PHE A 314 16.04 -6.26 0.95
N LYS A 315 16.47 -7.51 1.14
CA LYS A 315 17.76 -7.80 1.78
C LYS A 315 18.94 -7.23 0.99
N ARG A 316 18.82 -7.10 -0.33
CA ARG A 316 19.90 -6.63 -1.19
C ARG A 316 20.05 -5.12 -1.26
N VAL A 317 18.97 -4.33 -1.14
CA VAL A 317 19.04 -2.87 -1.38
C VAL A 317 18.29 -1.97 -0.38
N VAL A 318 17.39 -2.50 0.46
CA VAL A 318 16.52 -1.68 1.33
C VAL A 318 17.04 -1.65 2.77
N SER A 319 16.95 -0.49 3.45
CA SER A 319 17.45 -0.35 4.83
C SER A 319 16.76 -1.26 5.84
N THR A 320 15.46 -1.54 5.66
CA THR A 320 14.73 -2.49 6.52
C THR A 320 14.94 -3.95 6.10
N GLY A 321 15.69 -4.24 5.03
CA GLY A 321 15.93 -5.61 4.59
C GLY A 321 16.57 -6.51 5.66
N GLY A 322 16.35 -7.82 5.56
CA GLY A 322 16.79 -8.78 6.57
C GLY A 322 15.90 -8.76 7.81
N THR A 323 16.49 -8.77 9.01
CA THR A 323 15.74 -8.88 10.27
C THR A 323 14.78 -7.71 10.51
N GLY A 324 15.15 -6.49 10.10
CA GLY A 324 14.33 -5.30 10.28
C GLY A 324 12.93 -5.40 9.65
N LEU A 325 12.82 -6.13 8.53
CA LEU A 325 11.58 -6.31 7.77
C LEU A 325 10.53 -6.99 8.61
N LEU A 326 10.90 -8.12 9.22
CA LEU A 326 9.98 -8.88 10.07
C LEU A 326 9.63 -8.11 11.33
N VAL A 327 10.59 -7.45 11.98
CA VAL A 327 10.32 -6.65 13.19
C VAL A 327 9.33 -5.52 12.89
N LEU A 328 9.48 -4.83 11.76
CA LEU A 328 8.58 -3.75 11.36
C LEU A 328 7.18 -4.27 11.02
N ALA A 329 7.09 -5.34 10.22
CA ALA A 329 5.81 -5.97 9.90
C ALA A 329 5.08 -6.47 11.16
N GLN A 330 5.80 -7.07 12.11
CA GLN A 330 5.24 -7.53 13.39
C GLN A 330 4.69 -6.39 14.25
N ARG A 331 5.32 -5.20 14.23
CA ARG A 331 4.82 -4.03 14.95
C ARG A 331 3.51 -3.53 14.36
N GLU A 332 3.45 -3.41 13.04
CA GLU A 332 2.23 -2.99 12.35
C GLU A 332 1.10 -4.00 12.55
N TYR A 333 1.41 -5.30 12.46
CA TYR A 333 0.42 -6.36 12.65
C TYR A 333 -0.27 -6.26 14.01
N LYS A 334 0.47 -5.96 15.09
CA LYS A 334 -0.08 -5.80 16.44
C LYS A 334 -1.08 -4.65 16.58
N ILE A 335 -0.99 -3.63 15.73
CA ILE A 335 -1.89 -2.47 15.75
C ILE A 335 -2.88 -2.46 14.58
N LEU A 336 -2.83 -3.48 13.72
CA LEU A 336 -3.75 -3.63 12.61
C LEU A 336 -5.15 -3.93 13.15
N THR A 337 -6.10 -3.08 12.81
CA THR A 337 -7.51 -3.29 13.16
C THR A 337 -8.35 -3.32 11.91
N TYR A 338 -9.45 -4.07 11.95
CA TYR A 338 -10.42 -4.07 10.85
C TYR A 338 -11.04 -2.68 10.59
N ARG A 339 -11.13 -1.84 11.64
CA ARG A 339 -11.53 -0.44 11.51
C ARG A 339 -10.53 0.37 10.67
N SER A 340 -9.23 0.16 10.86
CA SER A 340 -8.16 0.87 10.12
C SER A 340 -8.08 0.54 8.63
N LEU A 341 -8.81 -0.50 8.20
CA LEU A 341 -8.93 -0.89 6.80
C LEU A 341 -10.09 -0.20 6.07
N GLN A 342 -10.95 0.52 6.80
CA GLN A 342 -12.12 1.21 6.25
C GLN A 342 -11.77 2.70 6.06
N PRO A 343 -11.79 3.21 4.81
CA PRO A 343 -11.36 4.58 4.52
C PRO A 343 -12.18 5.63 5.29
N THR A 344 -13.49 5.41 5.44
CA THR A 344 -14.38 6.29 6.20
C THR A 344 -13.93 6.51 7.64
N TYR A 345 -13.45 5.44 8.30
CA TYR A 345 -12.94 5.51 9.67
C TYR A 345 -11.48 5.95 9.72
N ASP A 346 -10.63 5.51 8.80
CA ASP A 346 -9.22 5.91 8.74
C ASP A 346 -9.05 7.44 8.63
N PHE A 347 -9.76 8.10 7.70
CA PHE A 347 -9.68 9.56 7.56
C PHE A 347 -10.26 10.32 8.76
N LEU A 348 -11.29 9.75 9.39
CA LEU A 348 -11.91 10.30 10.60
C LEU A 348 -10.95 10.23 11.78
N ASP A 349 -10.38 9.05 12.02
CA ASP A 349 -9.50 8.77 13.16
C ASP A 349 -8.19 9.58 13.05
N ARG A 350 -7.66 9.76 11.84
CA ARG A 350 -6.53 10.68 11.58
C ARG A 350 -6.90 12.16 11.63
N GLY A 351 -8.19 12.49 11.65
CA GLY A 351 -8.69 13.86 11.75
C GLY A 351 -8.51 14.71 10.48
N VAL A 352 -8.33 14.08 9.31
CA VAL A 352 -7.98 14.70 8.02
C VAL A 352 -9.17 14.82 7.06
N THR A 353 -10.40 14.67 7.54
CA THR A 353 -11.63 14.77 6.73
C THR A 353 -11.86 16.15 6.10
N LYS A 354 -11.18 17.19 6.59
CA LYS A 354 -11.32 18.59 6.11
C LYS A 354 -10.06 19.14 5.42
N LEU A 355 -8.97 18.38 5.38
CA LEU A 355 -7.73 18.81 4.74
C LEU A 355 -7.97 19.03 3.24
N LYS A 356 -7.58 20.20 2.71
CA LYS A 356 -7.88 20.59 1.33
C LYS A 356 -6.99 19.85 0.32
N LYS A 357 -7.50 19.70 -0.92
CA LYS A 357 -6.78 19.10 -2.05
C LYS A 357 -6.18 17.71 -1.73
N TYR A 358 -6.92 16.92 -0.97
CA TYR A 358 -6.56 15.56 -0.60
C TYR A 358 -7.30 14.57 -1.51
N PHE A 359 -6.85 14.45 -2.76
CA PHE A 359 -7.53 13.70 -3.82
C PHE A 359 -7.63 12.20 -3.49
N TYR A 360 -6.61 11.62 -2.86
CA TYR A 360 -6.68 10.23 -2.37
C TYR A 360 -7.89 10.01 -1.45
N ARG A 361 -8.16 10.94 -0.52
CA ARG A 361 -9.34 10.85 0.36
C ARG A 361 -10.62 10.91 -0.44
N ASP A 362 -10.77 11.96 -1.24
CA ASP A 362 -12.03 12.25 -1.91
C ASP A 362 -12.41 11.11 -2.86
N TYR A 363 -11.45 10.57 -3.62
CA TYR A 363 -11.71 9.48 -4.57
C TYR A 363 -11.86 8.13 -3.88
N SER A 364 -11.12 7.88 -2.79
CA SER A 364 -11.32 6.67 -1.99
C SER A 364 -12.73 6.59 -1.42
N LEU A 365 -13.29 7.72 -0.96
CA LEU A 365 -14.65 7.77 -0.42
C LEU A 365 -15.71 7.58 -1.52
N MET A 366 -15.51 8.17 -2.71
CA MET A 366 -16.41 7.94 -3.85
C MET A 366 -16.45 6.45 -4.26
N LEU A 367 -15.28 5.81 -4.36
CA LEU A 367 -15.18 4.39 -4.69
C LEU A 367 -15.75 3.51 -3.58
N TRP A 368 -15.48 3.85 -2.32
CA TRP A 368 -16.03 3.15 -1.17
C TRP A 368 -17.57 3.13 -1.20
N ASP A 369 -18.20 4.27 -1.49
CA ASP A 369 -19.66 4.38 -1.57
C ASP A 369 -20.23 3.56 -2.74
N ALA A 370 -19.57 3.57 -3.91
CA ALA A 370 -19.98 2.76 -5.06
C ALA A 370 -19.86 1.25 -4.78
N ILE A 371 -18.75 0.81 -4.18
CA ILE A 371 -18.56 -0.59 -3.76
C ILE A 371 -19.61 -0.95 -2.70
N HIS A 372 -19.87 -0.06 -1.75
CA HIS A 372 -20.87 -0.29 -0.71
C HIS A 372 -22.25 -0.52 -1.31
N LYS A 373 -22.68 0.35 -2.24
CA LYS A 373 -23.94 0.21 -2.97
C LYS A 373 -24.00 -1.12 -3.74
N TYR A 374 -22.96 -1.44 -4.51
CA TYR A 374 -22.87 -2.68 -5.28
C TYR A 374 -22.98 -3.93 -4.40
N VAL A 375 -22.15 -4.03 -3.35
CA VAL A 375 -22.15 -5.17 -2.43
C VAL A 375 -23.48 -5.28 -1.71
N SER A 376 -24.06 -4.17 -1.25
CA SER A 376 -25.37 -4.17 -0.60
C SER A 376 -26.46 -4.69 -1.53
N SER A 377 -26.48 -4.24 -2.79
CA SER A 377 -27.40 -4.76 -3.80
C SER A 377 -27.22 -6.26 -4.02
N MET A 378 -25.98 -6.73 -4.22
CA MET A 378 -25.69 -8.16 -4.42
C MET A 378 -26.09 -9.00 -3.22
N VAL A 379 -25.73 -8.60 -2.00
CA VAL A 379 -26.05 -9.34 -0.77
C VAL A 379 -27.56 -9.41 -0.56
N SER A 380 -28.30 -8.34 -0.84
CA SER A 380 -29.76 -8.30 -0.67
C SER A 380 -30.54 -9.24 -1.60
N LEU A 381 -29.94 -9.67 -2.72
CA LEU A 381 -30.54 -10.68 -3.60
C LEU A 381 -30.54 -12.08 -2.96
N TYR A 382 -29.59 -12.36 -2.07
CA TYR A 382 -29.38 -13.69 -1.51
C TYR A 382 -29.67 -13.78 -0.01
N TYR A 383 -29.66 -12.67 0.70
CA TYR A 383 -29.93 -12.61 2.14
C TYR A 383 -31.03 -11.59 2.42
N SER A 384 -32.19 -12.09 2.87
CA SER A 384 -33.35 -11.24 3.13
C SER A 384 -33.27 -10.49 4.47
N SER A 385 -32.39 -10.93 5.37
CA SER A 385 -32.23 -10.38 6.72
C SER A 385 -30.86 -10.73 7.33
N ASP A 386 -30.44 -9.97 8.34
CA ASP A 386 -29.27 -10.26 9.16
C ASP A 386 -29.31 -11.66 9.79
N SER A 387 -30.52 -12.16 10.07
CA SER A 387 -30.72 -13.50 10.62
C SER A 387 -30.25 -14.58 9.64
N GLU A 388 -30.51 -14.43 8.34
CA GLU A 388 -30.03 -15.39 7.33
C GLU A 388 -28.50 -15.36 7.21
N VAL A 389 -27.89 -14.18 7.31
CA VAL A 389 -26.43 -14.02 7.31
C VAL A 389 -25.81 -14.74 8.52
N GLN A 390 -26.41 -14.57 9.70
CA GLN A 390 -25.94 -15.21 10.94
C GLN A 390 -26.11 -16.74 10.93
N GLN A 391 -27.14 -17.24 10.23
CA GLN A 391 -27.44 -18.67 10.14
C GLN A 391 -26.64 -19.40 9.05
N ASP A 392 -26.00 -18.67 8.13
CA ASP A 392 -25.18 -19.25 7.08
C ASP A 392 -23.87 -19.82 7.65
N SER A 393 -23.84 -21.13 7.90
CA SER A 393 -22.69 -21.79 8.50
C SER A 393 -21.43 -21.76 7.63
N GLU A 394 -21.56 -21.68 6.30
CA GLU A 394 -20.40 -21.58 5.39
C GLU A 394 -19.76 -20.20 5.54
N LEU A 395 -20.58 -19.14 5.58
CA LEU A 395 -20.14 -17.78 5.83
C LEU A 395 -19.55 -17.59 7.24
N GLN A 396 -20.17 -18.16 8.27
CA GLN A 396 -19.64 -18.10 9.64
C GLN A 396 -18.30 -18.84 9.76
N ALA A 397 -18.13 -19.97 9.08
CA ALA A 397 -16.86 -20.67 9.03
C ALA A 397 -15.77 -19.86 8.31
N TRP A 398 -16.12 -19.20 7.21
CA TRP A 398 -15.23 -18.28 6.48
C TRP A 398 -14.73 -17.13 7.36
N ILE A 399 -15.63 -16.44 8.07
CA ILE A 399 -15.26 -15.36 9.01
C ILE A 399 -14.36 -15.90 10.12
N LYS A 400 -14.72 -17.05 10.69
CA LYS A 400 -13.96 -17.67 11.77
C LYS A 400 -12.54 -18.06 11.33
N ASP A 401 -12.37 -18.64 10.15
CA ASP A 401 -11.05 -19.04 9.62
C ASP A 401 -10.17 -17.81 9.33
N ILE A 402 -10.75 -16.68 8.89
CA ILE A 402 -10.02 -15.41 8.75
C ILE A 402 -9.47 -14.94 10.10
N VAL A 403 -10.31 -14.89 11.13
CA VAL A 403 -9.91 -14.33 12.43
C VAL A 403 -9.00 -15.28 13.19
N ASP A 404 -9.39 -16.55 13.31
CA ASP A 404 -8.75 -17.49 14.23
C ASP A 404 -7.52 -18.18 13.62
N GLU A 405 -7.43 -18.27 12.30
CA GLU A 405 -6.25 -18.83 11.61
C GLU A 405 -5.43 -17.74 10.94
N GLY A 406 -6.05 -16.95 10.06
CA GLY A 406 -5.37 -15.92 9.28
C GLY A 406 -4.77 -14.79 10.15
N PHE A 407 -5.58 -14.26 11.07
CA PHE A 407 -5.23 -13.15 11.97
C PHE A 407 -4.96 -13.58 13.42
N VAL A 408 -4.49 -14.82 13.63
CA VAL A 408 -4.41 -15.49 14.94
C VAL A 408 -3.74 -14.67 16.07
N ASP A 409 -2.70 -13.89 15.79
CA ASP A 409 -1.99 -13.12 16.82
C ASP A 409 -2.60 -11.73 17.08
N VAL A 410 -3.71 -11.39 16.40
CA VAL A 410 -4.42 -10.11 16.51
C VAL A 410 -5.92 -10.37 16.69
N PRO A 411 -6.34 -10.99 17.82
CA PRO A 411 -7.73 -11.39 18.03
C PRO A 411 -8.69 -10.19 18.07
N GLU A 412 -8.17 -8.97 18.33
CA GLU A 412 -8.95 -7.73 18.26
C GLU A 412 -9.32 -7.32 16.82
N PHE A 413 -8.67 -7.89 15.81
CA PHE A 413 -8.99 -7.65 14.40
C PHE A 413 -10.48 -7.93 14.11
N GLY A 414 -11.09 -8.91 14.79
CA GLY A 414 -12.51 -9.26 14.64
C GLY A 414 -13.49 -8.59 15.61
N GLN A 415 -13.07 -7.67 16.49
CA GLN A 415 -13.91 -7.19 17.62
C GLN A 415 -15.00 -6.15 17.26
N PHE A 416 -15.22 -5.81 15.98
CA PHE A 416 -16.31 -4.93 15.52
C PHE A 416 -17.13 -5.57 14.38
N PRO A 417 -18.44 -5.26 14.32
CA PRO A 417 -19.51 -6.16 14.72
C PRO A 417 -19.62 -7.41 13.84
N LYS A 418 -19.30 -8.62 14.35
CA LYS A 418 -19.70 -9.99 13.90
C LYS A 418 -19.80 -10.30 12.37
N GLN A 419 -19.31 -9.43 11.50
CA GLN A 419 -19.52 -9.42 10.07
C GLN A 419 -18.26 -8.84 9.44
N ILE A 420 -17.50 -9.67 8.74
CA ILE A 420 -16.53 -9.15 7.79
C ILE A 420 -17.36 -8.54 6.66
N ASN A 421 -17.27 -7.22 6.57
CA ASN A 421 -17.87 -6.45 5.49
C ASN A 421 -17.10 -6.73 4.19
N ILE A 422 -17.73 -7.48 3.28
CA ILE A 422 -17.23 -7.80 1.93
C ILE A 422 -16.71 -6.56 1.18
N ILE A 423 -17.27 -5.38 1.48
CA ILE A 423 -16.85 -4.09 0.95
C ILE A 423 -15.36 -3.82 1.23
N VAL A 424 -14.86 -4.15 2.43
CA VAL A 424 -13.45 -3.98 2.79
C VAL A 424 -12.55 -4.82 1.90
N VAL A 425 -12.94 -6.06 1.63
CA VAL A 425 -12.15 -6.98 0.78
C VAL A 425 -12.00 -6.38 -0.61
N ILE A 426 -13.12 -6.02 -1.24
CA ILE A 426 -13.14 -5.46 -2.59
C ILE A 426 -12.38 -4.14 -2.63
N PHE A 427 -12.58 -3.25 -1.65
CA PHE A 427 -11.86 -1.96 -1.61
C PHE A 427 -10.35 -2.14 -1.47
N ILE A 428 -9.89 -3.07 -0.61
CA ILE A 428 -8.45 -3.29 -0.41
C ILE A 428 -7.81 -3.88 -1.68
N SER A 429 -8.43 -4.90 -2.26
CA SER A 429 -7.89 -5.60 -3.42
C SER A 429 -7.93 -4.78 -4.71
N THR A 430 -8.72 -3.71 -4.73
CA THR A 430 -8.87 -2.79 -5.87
C THR A 430 -8.24 -1.42 -5.57
N ALA A 431 -9.04 -0.49 -5.07
CA ALA A 431 -8.73 0.93 -4.91
C ALA A 431 -7.53 1.16 -3.98
N GLN A 432 -7.47 0.49 -2.83
CA GLN A 432 -6.37 0.70 -1.88
C GLN A 432 -5.03 0.22 -2.45
N HIS A 433 -5.03 -0.97 -3.06
CA HIS A 433 -3.85 -1.50 -3.74
C HIS A 433 -3.43 -0.56 -4.88
N ALA A 434 -4.34 -0.16 -5.78
CA ALA A 434 -4.04 0.76 -6.88
C ALA A 434 -3.46 2.10 -6.38
N ALA A 435 -4.03 2.71 -5.34
CA ALA A 435 -3.54 3.96 -4.75
C ALA A 435 -2.12 3.86 -4.17
N THR A 436 -1.70 2.66 -3.74
CA THR A 436 -0.37 2.42 -3.15
C THR A 436 0.59 1.70 -4.10
N ASN A 437 0.12 1.20 -5.24
CA ASN A 437 0.96 0.47 -6.19
C ASN A 437 1.25 1.27 -7.47
N ASN A 438 0.22 1.85 -8.09
CA ASN A 438 0.34 2.38 -9.46
C ASN A 438 1.27 3.61 -9.55
N GLY A 439 1.40 4.37 -8.45
CA GLY A 439 2.30 5.53 -8.37
C GLY A 439 3.73 5.20 -7.96
N GLN A 440 4.10 3.92 -7.78
CA GLN A 440 5.44 3.56 -7.28
C GLN A 440 6.57 4.16 -8.12
N PHE A 441 6.51 3.98 -9.44
CA PHE A 441 7.52 4.55 -10.33
C PHE A 441 7.51 6.07 -10.32
N ASP A 442 6.32 6.68 -10.39
CA ASP A 442 6.11 8.12 -10.42
C ASP A 442 6.81 8.84 -9.26
N TRP A 443 6.64 8.35 -8.03
CA TRP A 443 7.16 9.01 -6.83
C TRP A 443 8.52 8.50 -6.36
N CYS A 444 8.90 7.28 -6.75
CA CYS A 444 10.12 6.63 -6.26
C CYS A 444 11.24 6.49 -7.30
N ALA A 445 11.00 6.81 -8.57
CA ALA A 445 12.06 6.80 -9.59
C ALA A 445 13.13 7.86 -9.30
N TRP A 446 12.73 9.04 -8.81
CA TRP A 446 13.67 10.08 -8.42
C TRP A 446 14.18 9.76 -7.03
N VAL A 447 15.27 8.99 -6.98
CA VAL A 447 15.80 8.41 -5.74
C VAL A 447 16.01 9.43 -4.61
N PRO A 448 16.51 10.67 -4.84
CA PRO A 448 16.61 11.67 -3.77
C PRO A 448 15.26 12.05 -3.13
N ASN A 449 14.14 11.94 -3.86
CA ASN A 449 12.80 12.20 -3.33
C ASN A 449 12.24 11.05 -2.50
N THR A 450 12.68 9.81 -2.72
CA THR A 450 12.17 8.64 -1.97
C THR A 450 13.25 7.55 -1.88
N PRO A 451 14.35 7.76 -1.14
CA PRO A 451 15.48 6.83 -1.14
C PRO A 451 15.15 5.53 -0.37
N CYS A 452 15.43 4.37 -0.97
CA CYS A 452 15.17 3.07 -0.34
C CYS A 452 16.15 2.71 0.79
N THR A 453 17.31 3.37 0.82
CA THR A 453 18.31 3.16 1.87
C THR A 453 19.14 4.41 2.15
N MET A 454 19.71 4.47 3.36
CA MET A 454 20.72 5.48 3.75
C MET A 454 21.99 4.77 4.23
N ARG A 455 23.16 5.26 3.82
CA ARG A 455 24.49 4.68 4.05
C ARG A 455 25.32 5.39 5.13
N GLN A 456 24.81 6.51 5.66
CA GLN A 456 25.38 7.24 6.80
C GLN A 456 24.29 7.45 7.85
N PRO A 457 24.65 7.66 9.13
CA PRO A 457 23.66 7.97 10.16
C PRO A 457 23.02 9.35 9.92
N PRO A 458 21.85 9.62 10.54
CA PRO A 458 21.24 10.93 10.53
C PRO A 458 22.19 12.02 11.07
N PRO A 459 22.19 13.24 10.48
CA PRO A 459 23.06 14.30 10.94
C PRO A 459 22.68 14.79 12.33
N ASN A 460 23.67 14.93 13.22
CA ASN A 460 23.52 15.55 14.54
C ASN A 460 24.02 17.01 14.60
N ASP A 461 24.73 17.46 13.57
CA ASP A 461 25.21 18.83 13.39
C ASP A 461 24.69 19.38 12.06
N LYS A 462 23.93 20.48 12.13
CA LYS A 462 23.31 21.13 10.98
C LYS A 462 24.35 21.82 10.09
N ASP A 463 25.40 22.38 10.68
CA ASP A 463 26.40 23.18 9.96
C ASP A 463 27.42 22.30 9.24
N ALA A 464 27.54 21.03 9.63
CA ALA A 464 28.43 20.04 9.01
C ALA A 464 27.89 19.42 7.71
N VAL A 465 26.62 19.67 7.35
CA VAL A 465 26.00 19.03 6.18
C VAL A 465 26.52 19.61 4.87
N THR A 466 27.27 18.80 4.12
CA THR A 466 27.81 19.15 2.80
C THR A 466 27.19 18.30 1.69
N MET A 467 27.35 18.72 0.43
CA MET A 467 26.91 17.90 -0.71
C MET A 467 27.60 16.53 -0.74
N GLY A 468 28.88 16.47 -0.36
CA GLY A 468 29.61 15.21 -0.25
C GLY A 468 28.98 14.27 0.77
N LEU A 469 28.62 14.78 1.95
CA LEU A 469 27.90 14.00 2.97
C LEU A 469 26.55 13.48 2.44
N ILE A 470 25.78 14.32 1.74
CA ILE A 470 24.50 13.89 1.14
C ILE A 470 24.74 12.75 0.14
N MET A 471 25.73 12.88 -0.75
CA MET A 471 26.05 11.84 -1.74
C MET A 471 26.52 10.54 -1.11
N ASP A 472 27.24 10.61 0.01
CA ASP A 472 27.66 9.44 0.77
C ASP A 472 26.53 8.85 1.61
N THR A 473 25.51 9.64 1.96
CA THR A 473 24.32 9.19 2.69
C THR A 473 23.31 8.50 1.78
N LEU A 474 23.01 9.06 0.60
CA LEU A 474 22.02 8.51 -0.34
C LEU A 474 22.44 7.13 -0.91
N PRO A 475 21.52 6.36 -1.51
CA PRO A 475 21.84 5.08 -2.13
C PRO A 475 22.99 5.18 -3.13
N ASP A 476 23.83 4.14 -3.20
CA ASP A 476 24.86 4.04 -4.22
C ASP A 476 24.25 3.85 -5.63
N ILE A 477 25.08 3.91 -6.67
CA ILE A 477 24.63 3.78 -8.07
C ILE A 477 23.85 2.47 -8.29
N SER A 478 24.31 1.35 -7.73
CA SER A 478 23.68 0.05 -7.93
C SER A 478 22.35 -0.05 -7.20
N GLN A 479 22.29 0.39 -5.94
CA GLN A 479 21.06 0.45 -5.14
C GLN A 479 20.02 1.36 -5.82
N SER A 480 20.45 2.52 -6.33
CA SER A 480 19.60 3.45 -7.09
C SER A 480 19.00 2.79 -8.35
N CYS A 481 19.81 2.06 -9.12
CA CYS A 481 19.35 1.31 -10.28
C CYS A 481 18.30 0.25 -9.91
N VAL A 482 18.56 -0.56 -8.88
CA VAL A 482 17.63 -1.62 -8.47
C VAL A 482 16.32 -1.03 -7.96
N GLN A 483 16.36 0.05 -7.17
CA GLN A 483 15.15 0.76 -6.72
C GLN A 483 14.30 1.19 -7.92
N MET A 484 14.90 1.86 -8.91
CA MET A 484 14.16 2.33 -10.07
C MET A 484 13.58 1.18 -10.91
N ALA A 485 14.32 0.08 -11.06
CA ALA A 485 13.84 -1.09 -11.79
C ALA A 485 12.65 -1.75 -11.09
N ILE A 486 12.71 -1.91 -9.77
CA ILE A 486 11.63 -2.59 -9.03
C ILE A 486 10.38 -1.72 -8.93
N THR A 487 10.51 -0.42 -8.68
CA THR A 487 9.35 0.48 -8.60
C THR A 487 8.67 0.66 -9.96
N TRP A 488 9.42 0.57 -11.06
CA TRP A 488 8.84 0.46 -12.40
C TRP A 488 8.12 -0.86 -12.62
N HIS A 489 8.76 -1.99 -12.31
CA HIS A 489 8.18 -3.30 -12.54
C HIS A 489 6.85 -3.50 -11.80
N LEU A 490 6.78 -3.02 -10.56
CA LEU A 490 5.57 -3.11 -9.72
C LEU A 490 4.50 -2.07 -10.10
N GLY A 491 4.92 -0.84 -10.41
CA GLY A 491 3.99 0.27 -10.70
C GLY A 491 3.51 0.36 -12.15
N ARG A 492 4.00 -0.47 -13.07
CA ARG A 492 3.59 -0.42 -14.48
C ARG A 492 2.17 -0.94 -14.68
N ALA A 493 1.48 -0.40 -15.69
CA ALA A 493 0.26 -1.00 -16.19
C ALA A 493 0.56 -2.42 -16.73
N GLN A 494 -0.25 -3.40 -16.33
CA GLN A 494 -0.15 -4.77 -16.82
C GLN A 494 -0.92 -4.90 -18.16
N PRO A 495 -0.35 -5.56 -19.18
CA PRO A 495 -1.04 -5.75 -20.47
C PRO A 495 -2.35 -6.53 -20.37
N ASP A 496 -2.48 -7.39 -19.36
CA ASP A 496 -3.65 -8.23 -19.09
C ASP A 496 -4.54 -7.69 -17.95
N ALA A 497 -4.32 -6.44 -17.53
CA ALA A 497 -5.10 -5.80 -16.46
C ALA A 497 -6.60 -5.82 -16.79
N ILE A 498 -7.40 -6.27 -15.82
CA ILE A 498 -8.86 -6.25 -15.91
C ILE A 498 -9.36 -5.09 -15.03
N PRO A 499 -9.88 -4.00 -15.62
CA PRO A 499 -10.35 -2.85 -14.86
C PRO A 499 -11.48 -3.21 -13.90
N MET A 500 -11.59 -2.45 -12.82
CA MET A 500 -12.58 -2.62 -11.78
C MET A 500 -14.00 -2.68 -12.36
N GLY A 501 -14.80 -3.66 -11.92
CA GLY A 501 -16.17 -3.87 -12.39
C GLY A 501 -16.29 -4.54 -13.77
N GLN A 502 -15.18 -4.78 -14.45
CA GLN A 502 -15.13 -5.65 -15.64
C GLN A 502 -14.88 -7.08 -15.20
N TYR A 503 -15.67 -8.04 -15.69
CA TYR A 503 -15.53 -9.44 -15.30
C TYR A 503 -15.40 -10.29 -16.56
N ALA A 504 -14.24 -10.92 -16.75
CA ALA A 504 -13.97 -11.79 -17.90
C ALA A 504 -14.77 -13.10 -17.78
N GLU A 505 -14.87 -13.63 -16.55
CA GLU A 505 -15.64 -14.81 -16.23
C GLU A 505 -17.04 -14.41 -15.69
N GLN A 506 -18.08 -15.01 -16.26
CA GLN A 506 -19.46 -14.78 -15.83
C GLN A 506 -19.83 -15.72 -14.68
N PHE A 507 -19.56 -15.30 -13.44
CA PHE A 507 -19.88 -16.09 -12.24
C PHE A 507 -21.36 -16.04 -11.86
N PHE A 508 -22.08 -14.98 -12.20
CA PHE A 508 -23.51 -14.82 -11.96
C PHE A 508 -24.31 -14.96 -13.28
N THR A 509 -25.43 -15.66 -13.22
CA THR A 509 -26.31 -15.88 -14.38
C THR A 509 -27.70 -15.29 -14.17
N GLU A 510 -28.02 -14.92 -12.94
CA GLU A 510 -29.31 -14.37 -12.54
C GLU A 510 -29.50 -12.94 -13.08
N PRO A 511 -30.65 -12.62 -13.70
CA PRO A 511 -30.90 -11.30 -14.28
C PRO A 511 -30.69 -10.13 -13.30
N GLU A 512 -31.13 -10.28 -12.06
CA GLU A 512 -31.04 -9.26 -11.01
C GLU A 512 -29.59 -9.01 -10.58
N ALA A 513 -28.78 -10.08 -10.51
CA ALA A 513 -27.35 -9.98 -10.21
C ALA A 513 -26.60 -9.30 -11.37
N LEU A 514 -26.92 -9.66 -12.61
CA LEU A 514 -26.37 -9.01 -13.81
C LEU A 514 -26.75 -7.52 -13.88
N GLN A 515 -27.97 -7.16 -13.47
CA GLN A 515 -28.40 -5.76 -13.39
C GLN A 515 -27.64 -4.98 -12.30
N ALA A 516 -27.38 -5.59 -11.15
CA ALA A 516 -26.57 -4.98 -10.09
C ALA A 516 -25.13 -4.73 -10.54
N ILE A 517 -24.53 -5.68 -11.28
CA ILE A 517 -23.20 -5.52 -11.90
C ILE A 517 -23.21 -4.37 -12.91
N GLU A 518 -24.23 -4.28 -13.77
CA GLU A 518 -24.32 -3.21 -14.76
C GLU A 518 -24.51 -1.83 -14.11
N SER A 519 -25.31 -1.76 -13.04
CA SER A 519 -25.46 -0.54 -12.26
C SER A 519 -24.15 -0.10 -11.63
N PHE A 520 -23.35 -1.05 -11.12
CA PHE A 520 -22.02 -0.77 -10.59
C PHE A 520 -21.05 -0.26 -11.66
N ARG A 521 -21.07 -0.85 -12.87
CA ARG A 521 -20.27 -0.37 -14.00
C ARG A 521 -20.62 1.07 -14.38
N GLN A 522 -21.91 1.41 -14.36
CA GLN A 522 -22.34 2.78 -14.63
C GLN A 522 -21.87 3.74 -13.52
N ASP A 523 -22.01 3.36 -12.24
CA ASP A 523 -21.50 4.17 -11.12
C ASP A 523 -19.97 4.40 -11.25
N LEU A 524 -19.21 3.36 -11.61
CA LEU A 524 -17.77 3.47 -11.84
C LEU A 524 -17.43 4.37 -13.04
N LYS A 525 -18.19 4.29 -14.13
CA LYS A 525 -18.00 5.17 -15.28
C LYS A 525 -18.22 6.63 -14.92
N ASP A 526 -19.29 6.92 -14.17
CA ASP A 526 -19.59 8.28 -13.73
C ASP A 526 -18.48 8.83 -12.79
N ILE A 527 -17.95 7.98 -11.91
CA ILE A 527 -16.79 8.31 -11.05
C ILE A 527 -15.54 8.59 -11.89
N ASP A 528 -15.26 7.76 -12.91
CA ASP A 528 -14.10 7.94 -13.79
C ASP A 528 -14.16 9.30 -14.51
N GLU A 529 -15.30 9.62 -15.12
CA GLU A 529 -15.56 10.92 -15.77
C GLU A 529 -15.44 12.09 -14.78
N GLN A 530 -15.96 11.94 -13.56
CA GLN A 530 -15.85 12.95 -12.52
C GLN A 530 -14.40 13.19 -12.09
N ILE A 531 -13.61 12.13 -11.87
CA ILE A 531 -12.19 12.24 -11.49
C ILE A 531 -11.41 12.91 -12.62
N VAL A 532 -11.58 12.48 -13.86
CA VAL A 532 -10.90 13.09 -15.02
C VAL A 532 -11.21 14.58 -15.08
N LYS A 533 -12.49 14.96 -15.02
CA LYS A 533 -12.93 16.36 -15.05
C LYS A 533 -12.36 17.19 -13.90
N GLN A 534 -12.29 16.65 -12.68
CA GLN A 534 -11.71 17.35 -11.54
C GLN A 534 -10.19 17.52 -11.64
N ASN A 535 -9.51 16.71 -12.46
CA ASN A 535 -8.08 16.79 -12.71
C ASN A 535 -7.72 17.60 -13.97
N GLU A 536 -8.71 18.04 -14.77
CA GLU A 536 -8.47 18.90 -15.93
C GLU A 536 -7.80 20.21 -15.50
N GLY A 537 -6.67 20.53 -16.15
CA GLY A 537 -5.90 21.74 -15.87
C GLY A 537 -5.05 21.72 -14.59
N LEU A 538 -5.09 20.63 -13.81
CA LEU A 538 -4.12 20.43 -12.73
C LEU A 538 -2.75 20.09 -13.32
N GLU A 539 -1.71 20.73 -12.81
CA GLU A 539 -0.33 20.46 -13.19
C GLU A 539 0.11 19.04 -12.76
N LEU A 540 -0.32 18.62 -11.58
CA LEU A 540 -0.21 17.25 -11.07
C LEU A 540 -1.59 16.61 -10.96
N GLN A 541 -1.91 15.74 -11.91
CA GLN A 541 -3.14 14.97 -11.90
C GLN A 541 -3.01 13.74 -10.98
N TYR A 542 -3.99 13.53 -10.11
CA TYR A 542 -4.12 12.32 -9.30
C TYR A 542 -5.12 11.36 -9.96
N LEU A 543 -4.61 10.44 -10.78
CA LEU A 543 -5.44 9.52 -11.59
C LEU A 543 -5.33 8.05 -11.15
N TYR A 544 -4.62 7.75 -10.06
CA TYR A 544 -4.43 6.38 -9.58
C TYR A 544 -5.74 5.70 -9.14
N LEU A 545 -6.76 6.51 -8.82
CA LEU A 545 -8.08 6.06 -8.42
C LEU A 545 -9.16 6.25 -9.50
N CYS A 546 -8.77 6.49 -10.76
CA CYS A 546 -9.70 6.35 -11.89
C CYS A 546 -10.09 4.87 -12.03
N PRO A 547 -11.39 4.49 -11.96
CA PRO A 547 -11.84 3.11 -12.12
C PRO A 547 -11.27 2.37 -13.33
N SER A 548 -11.07 3.09 -14.46
CA SER A 548 -10.46 2.54 -15.68
C SER A 548 -8.99 2.11 -15.51
N ARG A 549 -8.32 2.52 -14.43
CA ARG A 549 -6.91 2.24 -14.10
C ARG A 549 -6.72 1.39 -12.84
N ILE A 550 -7.82 0.97 -12.21
CA ILE A 550 -7.81 0.12 -11.02
C ILE A 550 -8.07 -1.31 -11.48
N GLU A 551 -7.21 -2.26 -11.13
CA GLU A 551 -7.47 -3.69 -11.38
C GLU A 551 -8.49 -4.26 -10.38
N ASN A 552 -9.21 -5.32 -10.77
CA ASN A 552 -10.13 -5.99 -9.85
C ASN A 552 -9.46 -6.65 -8.63
N SER A 553 -8.18 -7.00 -8.73
CA SER A 553 -7.47 -7.78 -7.71
C SER A 553 -5.99 -7.39 -7.64
N ILE A 554 -5.28 -7.93 -6.66
CA ILE A 554 -3.84 -7.76 -6.50
C ILE A 554 -3.13 -8.77 -7.40
N THR A 555 -2.55 -8.29 -8.51
CA THR A 555 -1.92 -9.15 -9.53
C THR A 555 -0.45 -8.85 -9.84
N ILE A 556 0.14 -7.86 -9.16
CA ILE A 556 1.53 -7.40 -9.31
C ILE A 556 2.14 -7.07 -7.95
#